data_AF-A0A523RA17-F1
#
_entry.id   AF-A0A523RA17-F1
#
_cell.length_a   1.000
_cell.length_b   1.000
_cell.length_c   1.000
_cell.angle_alpha   90.00
_cell.angle_beta   90.00
_cell.angle_gamma   90.00
#
_symmetry.space_group_name_H-M   'P 1'
#
loop_
_entity.id
_entity.type
_entity.pdbx_description
1 polymer ?
#
loop_
_entity_poly.entity_id
_entity_poly.type
_entity_poly.pdbx_seq_one_letter_code
_entity_poly.pdbx_strand_id
1 'polypeptide(L)'
;MVKMSRLLKKKTAYIIIGISIACLILGPVMGLLLDKVTIYDMDSELILEDSSSGLTKAFAKPVTLSKDQKLIVEISEFYANTSITIKIIAKSVYDRAFSLNSTPSGISGLNFVYSEFGWGASPAGSTNGATALSLPSSGMYFYIEFMGDRTGDSLISWPGDYFVIVYGTNSGPASVRDVYFDISIKVDGPGETLNNLLIFVGALILVAYAMLALVSILKANYLRG
;
A
#
# COMPACT_ATOMS: atom_id res chain seq x y z
N MET A 1 20.41 51.61 -28.35
CA MET A 1 18.99 51.39 -28.01
C MET A 1 18.81 49.94 -27.56
N VAL A 2 19.11 49.65 -26.28
CA VAL A 2 18.96 48.30 -25.71
C VAL A 2 17.49 48.14 -25.34
N LYS A 3 16.72 47.42 -26.16
CA LYS A 3 15.39 46.93 -25.78
C LYS A 3 15.60 45.99 -24.60
N MET A 4 15.56 46.59 -23.41
CA MET A 4 15.45 45.91 -22.13
C MET A 4 14.34 44.88 -22.29
N SER A 5 14.73 43.61 -22.36
CA SER A 5 13.80 42.49 -22.25
C SER A 5 13.06 42.72 -20.94
N ARG A 6 11.83 43.25 -21.07
CA ARG A 6 10.80 43.31 -20.05
C ARG A 6 11.03 42.12 -19.11
N LEU A 7 11.60 42.38 -17.92
CA LEU A 7 11.57 41.45 -16.79
C LEU A 7 10.24 40.73 -16.87
N LEU A 8 10.26 39.42 -17.16
CA LEU A 8 9.10 38.51 -17.25
C LEU A 8 7.80 39.25 -16.97
N LYS A 9 7.14 39.83 -18.00
CA LYS A 9 6.01 40.78 -17.87
C LYS A 9 5.24 40.46 -16.59
N LYS A 10 5.22 41.29 -15.54
CA LYS A 10 4.74 40.98 -14.16
C LYS A 10 3.78 39.77 -14.01
N LYS A 11 2.73 39.69 -14.86
CA LYS A 11 1.86 38.52 -15.04
C LYS A 11 2.58 37.17 -15.16
N THR A 12 3.59 37.03 -16.02
CA THR A 12 4.38 35.81 -16.22
C THR A 12 5.19 35.44 -14.97
N ALA A 13 5.76 36.41 -14.26
CA ALA A 13 6.44 36.16 -12.98
C ALA A 13 5.47 35.61 -11.92
N TYR A 14 4.29 36.22 -11.79
CA TYR A 14 3.26 35.72 -10.86
C TYR A 14 2.77 34.31 -11.21
N ILE A 15 2.65 33.98 -12.50
CA ILE A 15 2.27 32.63 -12.95
C ILE A 15 3.35 31.61 -12.55
N ILE A 16 4.64 31.91 -12.80
CA ILE A 16 5.74 30.99 -12.48
C ILE A 16 5.83 30.75 -10.97
N ILE A 17 5.76 31.82 -10.17
CA ILE A 17 5.77 31.72 -8.70
C ILE A 17 4.52 30.97 -8.21
N GLY A 18 3.36 31.26 -8.79
CA GLY A 18 2.11 30.58 -8.46
C GLY A 18 2.15 29.08 -8.71
N ILE A 19 2.71 28.64 -9.85
CA ILE A 19 2.89 27.21 -10.17
C ILE A 19 3.84 26.56 -9.17
N SER A 20 4.95 27.21 -8.83
CA SER A 20 5.89 26.68 -7.84
C SER A 20 5.23 26.47 -6.47
N ILE A 21 4.52 27.50 -5.96
CA ILE A 21 3.82 27.41 -4.68
C ILE A 21 2.75 26.30 -4.74
N ALA A 22 2.02 26.19 -5.84
CA ALA A 22 1.07 25.11 -6.04
C ALA A 22 1.74 23.73 -5.97
N CYS A 23 2.89 23.53 -6.64
CA CYS A 23 3.64 22.27 -6.53
C CYS A 23 4.12 21.97 -5.11
N LEU A 24 4.61 22.98 -4.38
CA LEU A 24 5.08 22.82 -3.00
C LEU A 24 3.96 22.48 -2.01
N ILE A 25 2.73 22.96 -2.26
CA ILE A 25 1.56 22.65 -1.43
C ILE A 25 0.94 21.30 -1.84
N LEU A 26 0.80 21.06 -3.15
CA LEU A 26 0.19 19.84 -3.66
C LEU A 26 1.06 18.62 -3.44
N GLY A 27 2.39 18.76 -3.37
CA GLY A 27 3.31 17.66 -3.09
C GLY A 27 2.95 16.87 -1.82
N PRO A 28 2.97 17.52 -0.64
CA PRO A 28 2.59 16.86 0.61
C PRO A 28 1.17 16.29 0.59
N VAL A 29 0.20 17.02 0.01
CA VAL A 29 -1.21 16.59 -0.04
C VAL A 29 -1.35 15.32 -0.89
N MET A 30 -0.82 15.33 -2.11
CA MET A 30 -0.84 14.16 -3.00
C MET A 30 -0.02 13.00 -2.45
N GLY A 31 1.08 13.32 -1.75
CA GLY A 31 1.91 12.34 -1.07
C GLY A 31 1.13 11.54 -0.04
N LEU A 32 0.44 12.24 0.87
CA LEU A 32 -0.38 11.60 1.90
C LEU A 32 -1.57 10.84 1.30
N LEU A 33 -2.23 11.39 0.29
CA LEU A 33 -3.41 10.76 -0.32
C LEU A 33 -3.07 9.50 -1.11
N LEU A 34 -1.85 9.39 -1.64
CA LEU A 34 -1.40 8.28 -2.47
C LEU A 34 -0.32 7.43 -1.79
N ASP A 35 -0.16 7.59 -0.47
CA ASP A 35 0.82 6.82 0.32
C ASP A 35 0.48 5.32 0.32
N LYS A 36 -0.82 5.00 0.34
CA LYS A 36 -1.32 3.63 0.24
C LYS A 36 -2.44 3.55 -0.79
N VAL A 37 -2.40 2.52 -1.62
CA VAL A 37 -3.44 2.21 -2.60
C VAL A 37 -4.18 0.96 -2.17
N THR A 38 -5.47 1.10 -1.91
CA THR A 38 -6.35 -0.04 -1.64
C THR A 38 -6.61 -0.80 -2.95
N ILE A 39 -6.19 -2.06 -3.00
CA ILE A 39 -6.37 -2.96 -4.15
C ILE A 39 -7.65 -3.77 -4.01
N TYR A 40 -8.06 -4.05 -2.78
CA TYR A 40 -9.29 -4.76 -2.46
C TYR A 40 -9.83 -4.29 -1.12
N ASP A 41 -11.14 -4.10 -1.03
CA ASP A 41 -11.84 -3.71 0.20
C ASP A 41 -13.24 -4.32 0.16
N MET A 42 -13.57 -5.15 1.16
CA MET A 42 -14.86 -5.79 1.25
C MET A 42 -15.24 -6.04 2.70
N ASP A 43 -16.42 -5.56 3.09
CA ASP A 43 -16.98 -5.67 4.45
C ASP A 43 -17.87 -6.92 4.64
N SER A 44 -17.87 -7.85 3.67
CA SER A 44 -18.65 -9.10 3.77
C SER A 44 -18.30 -10.10 2.67
N GLU A 45 -17.09 -10.64 2.70
CA GLU A 45 -16.68 -11.72 1.80
C GLU A 45 -17.14 -13.08 2.34
N LEU A 46 -17.79 -13.90 1.51
CA LEU A 46 -18.32 -15.20 1.91
C LEU A 46 -17.19 -16.25 2.02
N ILE A 47 -17.16 -16.99 3.12
CA ILE A 47 -16.37 -18.21 3.24
C ILE A 47 -17.18 -19.38 2.69
N LEU A 48 -16.66 -20.03 1.66
CA LEU A 48 -17.22 -21.28 1.16
C LEU A 48 -16.88 -22.43 2.13
N GLU A 49 -17.86 -23.28 2.44
CA GLU A 49 -17.71 -24.42 3.37
C GLU A 49 -16.52 -25.34 3.01
N ASP A 50 -16.28 -25.55 1.70
CA ASP A 50 -15.19 -26.38 1.17
C ASP A 50 -13.88 -25.63 0.92
N SER A 51 -13.77 -24.37 1.33
CA SER A 51 -12.57 -23.54 1.08
C SER A 51 -11.30 -24.14 1.71
N SER A 52 -11.43 -24.87 2.83
CA SER A 52 -10.33 -25.60 3.46
C SER A 52 -9.92 -26.88 2.72
N SER A 53 -10.76 -27.41 1.83
CA SER A 53 -10.54 -28.70 1.14
C SER A 53 -9.89 -28.52 -0.23
N GLY A 54 -10.06 -27.36 -0.88
CA GLY A 54 -9.49 -27.10 -2.20
C GLY A 54 -9.32 -25.62 -2.51
N LEU A 55 -8.18 -25.27 -3.09
CA LEU A 55 -7.82 -23.88 -3.40
C LEU A 55 -8.78 -23.19 -4.39
N THR A 56 -9.50 -23.95 -5.22
CA THR A 56 -10.52 -23.39 -6.13
C THR A 56 -11.74 -22.82 -5.42
N LYS A 57 -11.93 -23.14 -4.15
CA LYS A 57 -13.02 -22.65 -3.28
C LYS A 57 -12.52 -21.67 -2.22
N ALA A 58 -11.21 -21.49 -2.09
CA ALA A 58 -10.64 -20.48 -1.21
C ALA A 58 -10.73 -19.10 -1.85
N PHE A 59 -10.92 -18.07 -1.03
CA PHE A 59 -10.73 -16.70 -1.49
C PHE A 59 -9.25 -16.51 -1.86
N ALA A 60 -9.00 -15.88 -3.00
CA ALA A 60 -7.65 -15.62 -3.47
C ALA A 60 -7.60 -14.28 -4.22
N LYS A 61 -6.76 -13.35 -3.74
CA LYS A 61 -6.53 -12.07 -4.41
C LYS A 61 -5.08 -11.96 -4.89
N PRO A 62 -4.85 -11.75 -6.21
CA PRO A 62 -3.51 -11.46 -6.71
C PRO A 62 -3.05 -10.07 -6.26
N VAL A 63 -1.77 -9.97 -5.92
CA VAL A 63 -1.08 -8.74 -5.55
C VAL A 63 0.31 -8.73 -6.18
N THR A 64 0.71 -7.61 -6.77
CA THR A 64 2.07 -7.41 -7.30
C THR A 64 2.79 -6.41 -6.42
N LEU A 65 3.99 -6.75 -5.96
CA LEU A 65 4.87 -5.87 -5.21
C LEU A 65 6.07 -5.47 -6.07
N SER A 66 6.30 -4.17 -6.18
CA SER A 66 7.54 -3.59 -6.69
C SER A 66 8.58 -3.50 -5.59
N LYS A 67 9.80 -3.12 -5.96
CA LYS A 67 10.89 -2.97 -5.01
C LYS A 67 10.49 -1.95 -3.93
N ASP A 68 10.80 -2.28 -2.68
CA ASP A 68 10.56 -1.50 -1.47
C ASP A 68 9.07 -1.22 -1.17
N GLN A 69 8.13 -1.90 -1.85
CA GLN A 69 6.70 -1.84 -1.53
C GLN A 69 6.31 -2.87 -0.46
N LYS A 70 5.45 -2.43 0.45
CA LYS A 70 4.77 -3.27 1.43
C LYS A 70 3.33 -3.56 1.03
N LEU A 71 2.94 -4.81 1.21
CA LEU A 71 1.56 -5.27 1.28
C LEU A 71 1.06 -5.17 2.71
N ILE A 72 -0.11 -4.60 2.87
CA ILE A 72 -0.85 -4.51 4.13
C ILE A 72 -2.17 -5.25 3.95
N VAL A 73 -2.43 -6.22 4.81
CA VAL A 73 -3.73 -6.90 4.87
C VAL A 73 -4.37 -6.66 6.22
N GLU A 74 -5.58 -6.13 6.19
CA GLU A 74 -6.43 -5.92 7.34
C GLU A 74 -7.57 -6.94 7.24
N ILE A 75 -7.77 -7.75 8.27
CA ILE A 75 -8.78 -8.81 8.25
C ILE A 75 -9.46 -8.93 9.61
N SER A 76 -10.78 -9.13 9.60
CA SER A 76 -11.57 -9.40 10.80
C SER A 76 -12.67 -10.43 10.56
N GLU A 77 -12.98 -11.16 11.62
CA GLU A 77 -14.04 -12.18 11.66
C GLU A 77 -14.96 -11.92 12.84
N PHE A 78 -16.27 -11.86 12.61
CA PHE A 78 -17.24 -11.51 13.66
C PHE A 78 -18.18 -12.66 14.06
N TYR A 79 -18.02 -13.86 13.49
CA TYR A 79 -18.96 -14.96 13.69
C TYR A 79 -18.40 -16.04 14.63
N ALA A 80 -19.25 -16.52 15.53
CA ALA A 80 -18.94 -17.68 16.36
C ALA A 80 -19.09 -18.97 15.53
N ASN A 81 -18.22 -19.95 15.76
CA ASN A 81 -18.18 -21.29 15.13
C ASN A 81 -17.46 -21.38 13.77
N THR A 82 -16.68 -20.37 13.42
CA THR A 82 -15.91 -20.35 12.17
C THR A 82 -14.42 -20.23 12.45
N SER A 83 -13.63 -20.76 11.53
CA SER A 83 -12.19 -20.59 11.54
C SER A 83 -11.76 -19.99 10.22
N ILE A 84 -11.06 -18.87 10.28
CA ILE A 84 -10.43 -18.26 9.12
C ILE A 84 -8.94 -18.40 9.24
N THR A 85 -8.30 -18.81 8.15
CA THR A 85 -6.85 -18.81 8.01
C THR A 85 -6.45 -18.02 6.78
N ILE A 86 -5.52 -17.09 6.97
CA ILE A 86 -4.88 -16.34 5.91
C ILE A 86 -3.47 -16.85 5.64
N LYS A 87 -3.11 -16.92 4.36
CA LYS A 87 -1.77 -17.21 3.86
C LYS A 87 -1.40 -16.26 2.73
N ILE A 88 -0.12 -15.98 2.60
CA ILE A 88 0.44 -15.29 1.44
C ILE A 88 1.37 -16.26 0.74
N ILE A 89 1.22 -16.45 -0.57
CA ILE A 89 2.09 -17.33 -1.37
C ILE A 89 2.53 -16.66 -2.67
N ALA A 90 3.67 -17.10 -3.21
CA ALA A 90 4.10 -16.69 -4.54
C ALA A 90 3.13 -17.21 -5.62
N LYS A 91 2.96 -16.43 -6.70
CA LYS A 91 2.11 -16.78 -7.84
C LYS A 91 2.42 -18.17 -8.43
N SER A 92 3.70 -18.52 -8.56
CA SER A 92 4.12 -19.83 -9.08
C SER A 92 3.63 -21.00 -8.22
N VAL A 93 3.57 -20.81 -6.89
CA VAL A 93 3.03 -21.79 -5.95
C VAL A 93 1.51 -21.83 -6.05
N TYR A 94 0.87 -20.67 -6.14
CA TYR A 94 -0.59 -20.56 -6.31
C TYR A 94 -1.06 -21.26 -7.58
N ASP A 95 -0.51 -20.92 -8.75
CA ASP A 95 -0.94 -21.47 -10.04
C ASP A 95 -0.86 -23.00 -10.05
N ARG A 96 0.24 -23.54 -9.54
CA ARG A 96 0.42 -25.00 -9.41
C ARG A 96 -0.62 -25.60 -8.47
N ALA A 97 -0.76 -25.06 -7.27
CA ALA A 97 -1.70 -25.59 -6.28
C ALA A 97 -3.16 -25.47 -6.73
N PHE A 98 -3.52 -24.38 -7.42
CA PHE A 98 -4.83 -24.16 -8.00
C PHE A 98 -5.12 -25.17 -9.11
N SER A 99 -4.15 -25.43 -10.00
CA SER A 99 -4.31 -26.41 -11.09
C SER A 99 -4.54 -27.84 -10.57
N LEU A 100 -3.96 -28.16 -9.41
CA LEU A 100 -4.11 -29.44 -8.73
C LEU A 100 -5.27 -29.45 -7.73
N ASN A 101 -5.99 -28.32 -7.59
CA ASN A 101 -6.96 -28.06 -6.53
C ASN A 101 -6.49 -28.54 -5.15
N SER A 102 -5.23 -28.25 -4.81
CA SER A 102 -4.60 -28.70 -3.57
C SER A 102 -5.29 -28.09 -2.35
N THR A 103 -5.29 -28.82 -1.25
CA THR A 103 -5.78 -28.36 0.04
C THR A 103 -4.91 -27.20 0.55
N PRO A 104 -5.47 -26.02 0.87
CA PRO A 104 -4.68 -24.84 1.27
C PRO A 104 -3.79 -25.05 2.50
N SER A 105 -4.21 -25.92 3.43
CA SER A 105 -3.42 -26.26 4.63
C SER A 105 -2.08 -26.92 4.28
N GLY A 106 -2.02 -27.72 3.20
CA GLY A 106 -0.81 -28.41 2.73
C GLY A 106 0.17 -27.54 1.92
N ILE A 107 -0.17 -26.29 1.65
CA ILE A 107 0.69 -25.34 0.93
C ILE A 107 1.47 -24.50 1.94
N SER A 108 2.80 -24.48 1.85
CA SER A 108 3.62 -23.60 2.69
C SER A 108 3.43 -22.13 2.31
N GLY A 109 3.10 -21.29 3.29
CA GLY A 109 3.03 -19.83 3.13
C GLY A 109 4.40 -19.16 3.18
N LEU A 110 4.48 -17.94 2.67
CA LEU A 110 5.61 -17.04 2.85
C LEU A 110 5.52 -16.34 4.21
N ASN A 111 6.67 -15.94 4.74
CA ASN A 111 6.71 -15.28 6.04
C ASN A 111 6.19 -13.84 5.93
N PHE A 112 5.31 -13.47 6.85
CA PHE A 112 4.83 -12.11 7.07
C PHE A 112 4.86 -11.80 8.57
N VAL A 113 4.68 -10.52 8.93
CA VAL A 113 4.50 -10.10 10.32
C VAL A 113 3.04 -9.69 10.55
N TYR A 114 2.49 -9.94 11.73
CA TYR A 114 1.09 -9.61 12.05
C TYR A 114 0.91 -9.06 13.47
N SER A 115 0.05 -8.05 13.64
CA SER A 115 -0.32 -7.53 14.96
C SER A 115 -1.82 -7.64 15.18
N GLU A 116 -2.16 -7.89 16.43
CA GLU A 116 -3.54 -7.88 16.92
C GLU A 116 -3.93 -6.45 17.26
N PHE A 117 -5.13 -6.03 16.88
CA PHE A 117 -5.66 -4.76 17.34
C PHE A 117 -6.05 -4.86 18.82
N GLY A 118 -5.40 -4.08 19.67
CA GLY A 118 -5.80 -3.88 21.06
C GLY A 118 -6.93 -2.85 21.16
N TRP A 119 -7.89 -3.08 22.05
CA TRP A 119 -8.92 -2.06 22.37
C TRP A 119 -8.26 -0.74 22.78
N GLY A 120 -8.48 0.32 21.98
CA GLY A 120 -7.97 1.66 22.26
C GLY A 120 -6.50 1.92 21.89
N ALA A 121 -5.85 1.00 21.17
CA ALA A 121 -4.50 1.19 20.66
C ALA A 121 -4.45 1.05 19.14
N SER A 122 -3.72 1.94 18.46
CA SER A 122 -3.33 1.71 17.07
C SER A 122 -2.44 0.47 16.99
N PRO A 123 -2.52 -0.32 15.92
CA PRO A 123 -1.69 -1.50 15.76
C PRO A 123 -0.23 -1.05 15.81
N ALA A 124 0.49 -1.52 16.83
CA ALA A 124 1.92 -1.35 16.88
C ALA A 124 2.55 -2.16 15.74
N GLY A 125 3.70 -1.71 15.22
CA GLY A 125 4.48 -2.48 14.26
C GLY A 125 4.67 -3.90 14.78
N SER A 126 4.19 -4.89 14.04
CA SER A 126 4.25 -6.28 14.46
C SER A 126 5.69 -6.79 14.53
N THR A 127 6.01 -7.57 15.56
CA THR A 127 7.25 -8.36 15.64
C THR A 127 7.02 -9.86 15.44
N ASN A 128 5.78 -10.34 15.43
CA ASN A 128 5.48 -11.78 15.35
C ASN A 128 5.43 -12.24 13.89
N GLY A 129 6.36 -13.13 13.53
CA GLY A 129 6.39 -13.76 12.21
C GLY A 129 5.46 -14.96 12.11
N ALA A 130 4.78 -15.12 10.98
CA ALA A 130 3.99 -16.30 10.64
C ALA A 130 4.04 -16.60 9.14
N THR A 131 3.80 -17.86 8.77
CA THR A 131 3.57 -18.28 7.37
C THR A 131 2.08 -18.53 7.09
N ALA A 132 1.27 -18.61 8.15
CA ALA A 132 -0.17 -18.72 8.12
C ALA A 132 -0.70 -18.16 9.44
N LEU A 133 -1.83 -17.46 9.40
CA LEU A 133 -2.45 -16.90 10.58
C LEU A 133 -3.91 -17.34 10.64
N SER A 134 -4.28 -18.06 11.69
CA SER A 134 -5.67 -18.39 11.97
C SER A 134 -6.26 -17.37 12.92
N LEU A 135 -7.40 -16.79 12.57
CA LEU A 135 -8.08 -15.82 13.42
C LEU A 135 -8.73 -16.56 14.61
N PRO A 136 -8.64 -16.00 15.83
CA PRO A 136 -9.38 -16.49 16.98
C PRO A 136 -10.86 -16.18 16.81
N SER A 137 -11.71 -17.04 17.37
CA SER A 137 -13.17 -17.03 17.20
C SER A 137 -13.91 -15.92 17.98
N SER A 138 -13.39 -14.69 17.99
CA SER A 138 -13.83 -13.65 18.94
C SER A 138 -13.86 -12.21 18.41
N GLY A 139 -14.18 -11.96 17.14
CA GLY A 139 -14.37 -10.57 16.69
C GLY A 139 -13.08 -9.77 16.55
N MET A 140 -11.93 -10.44 16.51
CA MET A 140 -10.63 -9.77 16.53
C MET A 140 -10.21 -9.33 15.13
N TYR A 141 -9.62 -8.13 15.08
CA TYR A 141 -9.06 -7.55 13.89
C TYR A 141 -7.54 -7.75 13.88
N PHE A 142 -7.01 -8.13 12.73
CA PHE A 142 -5.59 -8.35 12.51
C PHE A 142 -5.06 -7.44 11.42
N TYR A 143 -3.83 -6.97 11.64
CA TYR A 143 -3.07 -6.17 10.69
C TYR A 143 -1.80 -6.95 10.31
N ILE A 144 -1.65 -7.25 9.03
CA ILE A 144 -0.55 -8.04 8.47
C ILE A 144 0.31 -7.16 7.57
N GLU A 145 1.63 -7.27 7.71
CA GLU A 145 2.60 -6.64 6.82
C GLU A 145 3.47 -7.69 6.12
N PHE A 146 3.65 -7.50 4.81
CA PHE A 146 4.44 -8.38 3.97
C PHE A 146 5.20 -7.57 2.93
N MET A 147 6.49 -7.87 2.72
CA MET A 147 7.29 -7.23 1.66
C MET A 147 7.92 -8.24 0.71
N GLY A 148 7.61 -9.53 0.83
CA GLY A 148 8.22 -10.60 0.04
C GLY A 148 8.73 -11.76 0.90
N ASP A 149 9.47 -11.45 1.98
CA ASP A 149 9.90 -12.45 2.99
C ASP A 149 10.30 -11.75 4.31
N ARG A 150 10.88 -12.52 5.24
CA ARG A 150 11.35 -12.07 6.56
C ARG A 150 12.73 -12.65 6.90
N THR A 151 13.53 -11.92 7.67
CA THR A 151 14.71 -12.46 8.37
C THR A 151 14.75 -11.90 9.80
N GLY A 152 14.66 -12.79 10.81
CA GLY A 152 14.37 -12.34 12.17
C GLY A 152 13.11 -11.47 12.16
N ASP A 153 13.02 -10.40 12.96
CA ASP A 153 11.81 -9.56 12.98
C ASP A 153 11.75 -8.48 11.88
N SER A 154 12.62 -8.58 10.86
CA SER A 154 12.68 -7.62 9.76
C SER A 154 12.05 -8.17 8.49
N LEU A 155 11.26 -7.32 7.83
CA LEU A 155 10.73 -7.58 6.49
C LEU A 155 11.83 -7.40 5.44
N ILE A 156 11.88 -8.31 4.46
CA ILE A 156 12.76 -8.24 3.31
C ILE A 156 11.91 -7.86 2.10
N SER A 157 12.33 -6.79 1.40
CA SER A 157 11.72 -6.45 0.12
C SER A 157 12.15 -7.45 -0.94
N TRP A 158 11.19 -8.28 -1.36
CA TRP A 158 11.30 -9.14 -2.52
C TRP A 158 10.16 -8.81 -3.49
N PRO A 159 10.43 -8.07 -4.57
CA PRO A 159 9.42 -7.76 -5.56
C PRO A 159 8.96 -9.02 -6.31
N GLY A 160 7.68 -9.08 -6.66
CA GLY A 160 7.10 -10.23 -7.34
C GLY A 160 5.58 -10.25 -7.30
N ASP A 161 5.01 -11.30 -7.88
CA ASP A 161 3.57 -11.56 -7.86
C ASP A 161 3.22 -12.58 -6.78
N TYR A 162 2.22 -12.24 -5.99
CA TYR A 162 1.78 -12.99 -4.82
C TYR A 162 0.27 -13.15 -4.81
N PHE A 163 -0.22 -14.07 -3.99
CA PHE A 163 -1.64 -14.25 -3.71
C PHE A 163 -1.88 -14.20 -2.20
N VAL A 164 -2.84 -13.38 -1.80
CA VAL A 164 -3.45 -13.44 -0.47
C VAL A 164 -4.56 -14.46 -0.55
N ILE A 165 -4.43 -15.55 0.20
CA ILE A 165 -5.41 -16.62 0.28
C ILE A 165 -6.09 -16.57 1.63
N VAL A 166 -7.42 -16.62 1.62
CA VAL A 166 -8.23 -16.78 2.83
C VAL A 166 -9.09 -18.03 2.67
N TYR A 167 -9.00 -18.93 3.63
CA TYR A 167 -9.77 -20.17 3.66
C TYR A 167 -10.19 -20.50 5.08
N GLY A 168 -11.21 -21.34 5.21
CA GLY A 168 -11.76 -21.61 6.53
C GLY A 168 -12.66 -22.82 6.59
N THR A 169 -13.22 -23.02 7.78
CA THR A 169 -14.28 -23.99 8.03
C THR A 169 -15.41 -23.32 8.78
N ASN A 170 -16.64 -23.69 8.43
CA ASN A 170 -17.82 -23.34 9.20
C ASN A 170 -18.30 -24.59 9.95
N SER A 171 -18.27 -24.53 11.28
CA SER A 171 -18.79 -25.58 12.18
C SER A 171 -20.14 -25.24 12.80
N GLY A 172 -20.78 -24.17 12.32
CA GLY A 172 -22.12 -23.77 12.73
C GLY A 172 -23.21 -24.78 12.32
N PRO A 173 -24.41 -24.69 12.92
CA PRO A 173 -25.53 -25.53 12.51
C PRO A 173 -25.89 -25.28 11.04
N ALA A 174 -26.44 -26.28 10.35
CA ALA A 174 -26.74 -26.24 8.91
C ALA A 174 -27.69 -25.12 8.43
N SER A 175 -28.29 -24.36 9.36
CA SER A 175 -29.08 -23.15 9.13
C SER A 175 -28.25 -21.87 9.04
N VAL A 176 -26.98 -21.89 9.47
CA VAL A 176 -26.00 -20.79 9.40
C VAL A 176 -24.89 -21.23 8.45
N ARG A 177 -25.19 -21.23 7.14
CA ARG A 177 -24.23 -21.68 6.11
C ARG A 177 -23.29 -20.57 5.66
N ASP A 178 -23.83 -19.36 5.56
CA ASP A 178 -23.10 -18.23 5.02
C ASP A 178 -22.38 -17.49 6.13
N VAL A 179 -21.05 -17.58 6.12
CA VAL A 179 -20.17 -16.91 7.07
C VAL A 179 -19.35 -15.91 6.32
N TYR A 180 -19.23 -14.72 6.89
CA TYR A 180 -18.57 -13.60 6.23
C TYR A 180 -17.34 -13.14 6.99
N PHE A 181 -16.40 -12.57 6.25
CA PHE A 181 -15.24 -11.89 6.79
C PHE A 181 -15.00 -10.58 6.08
N ASP A 182 -14.35 -9.67 6.79
CA ASP A 182 -14.02 -8.36 6.25
C ASP A 182 -12.54 -8.37 5.92
N ILE A 183 -12.19 -7.88 4.74
CA ILE A 183 -10.80 -7.83 4.29
C ILE A 183 -10.50 -6.55 3.51
N SER A 184 -9.41 -5.90 3.89
CA SER A 184 -8.81 -4.79 3.14
C SER A 184 -7.38 -5.16 2.76
N ILE A 185 -7.04 -5.05 1.48
CA ILE A 185 -5.71 -5.32 0.94
C ILE A 185 -5.19 -4.03 0.31
N LYS A 186 -4.10 -3.52 0.88
CA LYS A 186 -3.47 -2.26 0.49
C LYS A 186 -2.01 -2.52 0.12
N VAL A 187 -1.48 -1.73 -0.81
CA VAL A 187 -0.04 -1.72 -1.15
C VAL A 187 0.46 -0.29 -1.07
N ASP A 188 1.73 -0.12 -0.70
CA ASP A 188 2.38 1.19 -0.73
C ASP A 188 2.24 1.83 -2.12
N GLY A 189 1.68 3.02 -2.14
CA GLY A 189 1.44 3.78 -3.36
C GLY A 189 2.64 4.63 -3.77
N PRO A 190 2.51 5.37 -4.88
CA PRO A 190 3.56 6.27 -5.35
C PRO A 190 3.65 7.57 -4.53
N GLY A 191 2.92 7.69 -3.42
CA GLY A 191 2.77 8.92 -2.63
C GLY A 191 4.09 9.58 -2.26
N GLU A 192 5.03 8.86 -1.65
CA GLU A 192 6.34 9.40 -1.30
C GLU A 192 7.10 9.91 -2.53
N THR A 193 7.09 9.13 -3.62
CA THR A 193 7.76 9.51 -4.88
C THR A 193 7.15 10.78 -5.48
N LEU A 194 5.81 10.86 -5.51
CA LEU A 194 5.09 12.03 -6.03
C LEU A 194 5.30 13.27 -5.16
N ASN A 195 5.31 13.11 -3.83
CA ASN A 195 5.61 14.19 -2.90
C ASN A 195 7.00 14.76 -3.19
N ASN A 196 8.01 13.91 -3.19
CA ASN A 196 9.40 14.29 -3.42
C ASN A 196 9.58 14.95 -4.79
N LEU A 197 8.93 14.41 -5.83
CA LEU A 197 8.98 14.96 -7.18
C LEU A 197 8.36 16.37 -7.25
N LEU A 198 7.16 16.55 -6.69
CA LEU A 198 6.45 17.83 -6.72
C LEU A 198 7.17 18.91 -5.90
N ILE A 199 7.69 18.54 -4.72
CA ILE A 199 8.52 19.44 -3.92
C ILE A 199 9.78 19.83 -4.69
N PHE A 200 10.48 18.86 -5.28
CA PHE A 200 11.70 19.10 -6.03
C PHE A 200 11.46 20.04 -7.23
N VAL A 201 10.41 19.79 -8.03
CA VAL A 201 10.03 20.64 -9.16
C VAL A 201 9.67 22.05 -8.68
N GLY A 202 8.88 22.17 -7.62
CA GLY A 202 8.50 23.45 -7.03
C GLY A 202 9.72 24.27 -6.58
N ALA A 203 10.66 23.64 -5.88
CA ALA A 203 11.90 24.27 -5.41
C ALA A 203 12.82 24.67 -6.57
N LEU A 204 12.98 23.80 -7.58
CA LEU A 204 13.81 24.07 -8.75
C LEU A 204 13.32 25.28 -9.54
N ILE A 205 12.00 25.45 -9.67
CA ILE A 205 11.41 26.64 -10.30
C ILE A 205 11.78 27.92 -9.55
N LEU A 206 11.74 27.92 -8.21
CA LEU A 206 12.11 29.09 -7.40
C LEU A 206 13.58 29.45 -7.55
N VAL A 207 14.47 28.46 -7.49
CA VAL A 207 15.91 28.66 -7.62
C VAL A 207 16.25 29.21 -9.00
N ALA A 208 15.69 28.61 -10.06
CA ALA A 208 15.91 29.09 -11.42
C ALA A 208 15.40 30.53 -11.62
N TYR A 209 14.22 30.84 -11.09
CA TYR A 209 13.66 32.18 -11.15
C TYR A 209 14.52 33.21 -10.38
N ALA A 210 14.99 32.86 -9.17
CA ALA A 210 15.85 33.72 -8.36
C ALA A 210 17.19 34.01 -9.07
N MET A 211 17.81 32.98 -9.66
CA MET A 211 19.05 33.14 -10.44
C MET A 211 18.86 34.06 -11.65
N LEU A 212 17.76 33.88 -12.40
CA LEU A 212 17.44 34.75 -13.54
C LEU A 212 17.20 36.20 -13.11
N ALA A 213 16.51 36.41 -12.00
CA ALA A 213 16.30 37.74 -11.43
C ALA A 213 17.64 38.39 -11.01
N LEU A 214 18.52 37.63 -10.35
CA LEU A 214 19.82 38.10 -9.88
C LEU A 214 20.75 38.47 -11.05
N VAL A 215 20.85 37.62 -12.08
CA VAL A 215 21.60 37.91 -13.32
C VAL A 215 21.06 39.16 -14.00
N SER A 216 19.73 39.34 -14.02
CA SER A 216 19.10 40.52 -14.61
C SER A 216 19.46 41.80 -13.86
N ILE A 217 19.49 41.75 -12.53
CA ILE A 217 19.88 42.88 -11.67
C ILE A 217 21.36 43.22 -11.88
N LEU A 218 22.25 42.21 -11.87
CA LEU A 218 23.69 42.40 -12.09
C LEU A 218 23.97 43.04 -13.44
N LYS A 219 23.32 42.57 -14.51
CA LYS A 219 23.47 43.14 -15.86
C LYS A 219 22.96 44.58 -15.94
N ALA A 220 21.87 44.89 -15.25
CA ALA A 220 21.33 46.26 -15.20
C ALA A 220 22.26 47.23 -14.47
N ASN A 221 22.93 46.77 -13.40
CA ASN A 221 23.90 47.56 -12.67
C ASN A 221 25.22 47.74 -13.44
N TYR A 222 25.71 46.70 -14.12
CA TYR A 222 26.93 46.77 -14.93
C TYR A 222 26.80 47.73 -16.12
N LEU A 223 25.61 47.85 -16.73
CA LEU A 223 25.36 48.78 -17.85
C LEU A 223 25.14 50.23 -17.41
N ARG A 224 25.07 50.50 -16.10
CA ARG A 224 24.87 51.85 -15.53
C ARG A 224 26.16 52.48 -14.99
N GLY A 225 27.20 51.68 -14.75
CA GLY A 225 28.56 52.16 -14.49
C GLY A 225 29.31 52.36 -15.80
#